data_AF-A0A3A9SX04-F1
#
_entry.id   AF-A0A3A9SX04-F1
#
_cell.length_a   1.000
_cell.length_b   1.000
_cell.length_c   1.000
_cell.angle_alpha   90.00
_cell.angle_beta   90.00
_cell.angle_gamma   90.00
#
_symmetry.space_group_name_H-M   'P 1'
#
loop_
_entity.id
_entity.type
_entity.pdbx_description
1 polymer ?
#
loop_
_entity_poly.entity_id
_entity_poly.type
_entity_poly.pdbx_seq_one_letter_code
_entity_poly.pdbx_strand_id
1 'polypeptide(L)'
;MNSIAKKRNFITIFTKGDIFSKLSYIVLGLANIRNGQIGKGLLFALMQALYITFMVLAGGRNLANLTTLGESLQHMEFNEAIGIYEVKPGDNSMLILLYGVVAVVISVAFIALWLFSIHSGENARVRRKSGKHVNSLVEDIRSLTNENVHMLLLSLPVLGLSTFTVMPLFYMILMAFTNYDQEHQPPGNLFDWVGLENFGKLLSAGDRLSATFWPVLGWTLIWGFAATFTCYFGGMVLAMIINSKGIKFKKFWRTIFVITMAIPSFITLRVVATMLGERGIFNVLLQQWGFTVKALPFLSNTTWARFSVILVNFWIGVPVTMLMVSGILMNIPEELYESAKLDGAGPFTMFRKITFPYMWFVTTPYLIANLISNFNNFNTIYFMTGGEPNTLEYFKGAGKTDLLVTWLYKLTKDSNDYNLAATIGIIIFAISAVFTLISFSRSGAMKNEEGFQ
;
A
#
# COMPACT_ATOMS: atom_id res chain seq x y z
N MET A 1 42.75 1.66 -12.63
CA MET A 1 42.73 0.20 -12.40
C MET A 1 41.88 -0.45 -13.48
N ASN A 2 42.55 -1.08 -14.45
CA ASN A 2 42.06 -1.37 -15.80
C ASN A 2 41.13 -2.60 -15.91
N SER A 3 40.07 -2.41 -16.71
CA SER A 3 39.39 -3.32 -17.67
C SER A 3 39.12 -4.82 -17.40
N ILE A 4 39.37 -5.41 -16.22
CA ILE A 4 39.19 -6.87 -16.02
C ILE A 4 37.83 -7.27 -15.43
N ALA A 5 37.03 -6.32 -14.93
CA ALA A 5 35.70 -6.59 -14.40
C ALA A 5 34.59 -5.99 -15.28
N LYS A 6 34.57 -6.32 -16.58
CA LYS A 6 33.30 -6.19 -17.32
C LYS A 6 32.35 -7.18 -16.63
N LYS A 7 31.34 -6.70 -15.89
CA LYS A 7 30.29 -7.54 -15.28
C LYS A 7 29.84 -8.52 -16.35
N ARG A 8 30.28 -9.77 -16.23
CA ARG A 8 29.93 -10.81 -17.21
C ARG A 8 28.47 -11.11 -16.96
N ASN A 9 27.62 -10.77 -17.91
CA ASN A 9 26.21 -11.13 -17.86
C ASN A 9 26.08 -12.65 -17.78
N PHE A 10 25.00 -13.12 -17.16
CA PHE A 10 24.67 -14.54 -17.00
C PHE A 10 24.94 -15.39 -18.25
N ILE A 11 24.57 -14.92 -19.45
CA ILE A 11 24.79 -15.63 -20.73
C ILE A 11 26.30 -15.79 -21.05
N THR A 12 27.10 -14.78 -20.72
CA THR A 12 28.55 -14.81 -20.97
C THR A 12 29.29 -15.73 -19.99
N ILE A 13 28.74 -15.93 -18.78
CA ILE A 13 29.28 -16.89 -17.80
C ILE A 13 29.05 -18.32 -18.31
N PHE A 14 27.88 -18.61 -18.88
CA PHE A 14 27.59 -19.94 -19.46
C PHE A 14 28.42 -20.24 -20.71
N THR A 15 28.53 -19.28 -21.64
CA THR A 15 29.19 -19.50 -22.94
C THR A 15 30.72 -19.49 -22.85
N LYS A 16 31.29 -18.61 -22.01
CA LYS A 16 32.75 -18.39 -21.90
C LYS A 16 33.34 -18.81 -20.55
N GLY A 17 32.55 -19.45 -19.70
CA GLY A 17 32.98 -20.02 -18.41
C GLY A 17 33.72 -21.34 -18.55
N ASP A 18 34.46 -21.71 -17.50
CA ASP A 18 35.05 -23.05 -17.42
C ASP A 18 33.97 -24.11 -17.14
N ILE A 19 34.35 -25.39 -17.19
CA ILE A 19 33.42 -26.52 -16.96
C ILE A 19 32.70 -26.37 -15.61
N PHE A 20 33.36 -25.85 -14.57
CA PHE A 20 32.77 -25.68 -13.24
C PHE A 20 31.84 -24.47 -13.15
N SER A 21 32.11 -23.39 -13.90
CA SER A 21 31.16 -22.28 -14.11
C SER A 21 29.90 -22.77 -14.81
N LYS A 22 30.01 -23.69 -15.78
CA LYS A 22 28.85 -24.29 -16.46
C LYS A 22 28.10 -25.26 -15.54
N LEU A 23 28.80 -26.14 -14.83
CA LEU A 23 28.19 -27.08 -13.88
C LEU A 23 27.52 -26.37 -12.71
N SER A 24 27.94 -25.15 -12.35
CA SER A 24 27.27 -24.31 -11.34
C SER A 24 25.83 -23.94 -11.68
N TYR A 25 25.42 -24.07 -12.95
CA TYR A 25 24.03 -23.87 -13.36
C TYR A 25 23.15 -25.05 -12.90
N ILE A 26 23.73 -26.24 -12.81
CA ILE A 26 23.03 -27.47 -12.43
C ILE A 26 23.18 -27.70 -10.92
N VAL A 27 24.37 -27.54 -10.36
CA VAL A 27 24.63 -27.72 -8.94
C VAL A 27 25.19 -26.43 -8.36
N LEU A 28 24.37 -25.75 -7.56
CA LEU A 28 24.73 -24.45 -7.00
C LEU A 28 25.98 -24.57 -6.13
N GLY A 29 26.88 -23.59 -6.26
CA GLY A 29 28.08 -23.51 -5.44
C GLY A 29 29.29 -24.33 -5.93
N LEU A 30 29.18 -25.14 -6.99
CA LEU A 30 30.33 -25.92 -7.50
C LEU A 30 31.52 -25.04 -7.91
N ALA A 31 31.30 -23.91 -8.59
CA ALA A 31 32.36 -22.97 -8.93
C ALA A 31 32.96 -22.33 -7.68
N ASN A 32 32.17 -22.07 -6.63
CA ASN A 32 32.67 -21.55 -5.36
C ASN A 32 33.59 -22.57 -4.68
N ILE A 33 33.17 -23.84 -4.59
CA ILE A 33 33.98 -24.93 -4.03
C ILE A 33 35.30 -25.05 -4.78
N ARG A 34 35.25 -25.12 -6.13
CA ARG A 34 36.45 -25.26 -6.96
C ARG A 34 37.42 -24.10 -6.76
N ASN A 35 36.91 -22.88 -6.56
CA ASN A 35 37.71 -21.66 -6.44
C ASN A 35 38.12 -21.32 -5.00
N GLY A 36 37.94 -22.23 -4.05
CA GLY A 36 38.43 -22.08 -2.66
C GLY A 36 37.39 -21.61 -1.65
N GLN A 37 36.15 -21.30 -2.06
CA GLN A 37 35.05 -20.92 -1.18
C GLN A 37 34.18 -22.13 -0.78
N ILE A 38 34.78 -23.11 -0.11
CA ILE A 38 34.12 -24.40 0.19
C ILE A 38 32.86 -24.20 1.03
N GLY A 39 32.95 -23.49 2.16
CA GLY A 39 31.78 -23.29 3.05
C GLY A 39 30.60 -22.61 2.34
N LYS A 40 30.87 -21.58 1.53
CA LYS A 40 29.83 -20.86 0.78
C LYS A 40 29.22 -21.73 -0.31
N GLY A 41 30.05 -22.52 -1.00
CA GLY A 41 29.60 -23.46 -1.99
C GLY A 41 28.74 -24.59 -1.40
N LEU A 42 29.10 -25.12 -0.22
CA LEU A 42 28.29 -26.10 0.50
C LEU A 42 26.95 -25.50 0.96
N LEU A 43 26.92 -24.26 1.45
CA LEU A 43 25.67 -23.57 1.80
C LEU A 43 24.74 -23.46 0.59
N PHE A 44 25.26 -23.06 -0.57
CA PHE A 44 24.47 -22.99 -1.80
C PHE A 44 23.94 -24.37 -2.25
N ALA A 45 24.76 -25.43 -2.15
CA ALA A 45 24.33 -26.79 -2.43
C ALA A 45 23.24 -27.27 -1.44
N LEU A 46 23.36 -26.93 -0.15
CA LEU A 46 22.34 -27.22 0.86
C LEU A 46 21.01 -26.51 0.54
N MET A 47 21.05 -25.22 0.19
CA MET A 47 19.86 -24.46 -0.20
C MET A 47 19.18 -25.07 -1.45
N GLN A 48 19.97 -25.57 -2.40
CA GLN A 48 19.44 -26.32 -3.53
C GLN A 48 18.78 -27.63 -3.11
N ALA A 49 19.43 -28.42 -2.25
CA ALA A 49 18.86 -29.67 -1.75
C ALA A 49 17.53 -29.44 -1.03
N LEU A 50 17.48 -28.43 -0.14
CA LEU A 50 16.26 -28.04 0.57
C LEU A 50 15.14 -27.62 -0.39
N TYR A 51 15.46 -26.85 -1.44
CA TYR A 51 14.47 -26.47 -2.45
C TYR A 51 13.95 -27.69 -3.23
N ILE A 52 14.83 -28.60 -3.64
CA ILE A 52 14.43 -29.84 -4.34
C ILE A 52 13.54 -30.68 -3.42
N THR A 53 13.91 -30.87 -2.16
CA THR A 53 13.10 -31.58 -1.16
C THR A 53 11.74 -30.92 -0.99
N PHE A 54 11.68 -29.59 -0.88
CA PHE A 54 10.42 -28.85 -0.84
C PHE A 54 9.57 -29.10 -2.09
N MET A 55 10.16 -29.04 -3.28
CA MET A 55 9.45 -29.25 -4.54
C MET A 55 8.89 -30.67 -4.68
N VAL A 56 9.63 -31.68 -4.22
CA VAL A 56 9.18 -33.09 -4.24
C VAL A 56 8.08 -33.33 -3.21
N LEU A 57 8.20 -32.79 -1.99
CA LEU A 57 7.26 -33.07 -0.91
C LEU A 57 5.96 -32.25 -0.98
N ALA A 58 6.02 -31.01 -1.45
CA ALA A 58 4.88 -30.10 -1.42
C ALA A 58 4.82 -29.14 -2.62
N GLY A 59 5.93 -28.50 -2.98
CA GLY A 59 5.96 -27.40 -3.94
C GLY A 59 5.41 -27.77 -5.32
N GLY A 60 5.80 -28.93 -5.87
CA GLY A 60 5.31 -29.40 -7.17
C GLY A 60 3.79 -29.62 -7.17
N ARG A 61 3.25 -30.25 -6.13
CA ARG A 61 1.80 -30.43 -5.97
C ARG A 61 1.08 -29.11 -5.77
N ASN A 62 1.61 -28.21 -4.94
CA ASN A 62 1.00 -26.90 -4.68
C ASN A 62 0.94 -26.03 -5.94
N LEU A 63 1.96 -26.12 -6.81
CA LEU A 63 1.97 -25.43 -8.10
C LEU A 63 1.02 -26.07 -9.11
N ALA A 64 0.96 -27.40 -9.15
CA ALA A 64 0.02 -28.12 -10.02
C ALA A 64 -1.44 -27.83 -9.64
N ASN A 65 -1.77 -27.90 -8.35
CA ASN A 65 -3.13 -27.66 -7.86
C ASN A 65 -3.57 -26.20 -8.00
N LEU A 66 -2.65 -25.26 -8.26
CA LEU A 66 -3.00 -23.87 -8.52
C LEU A 66 -3.86 -23.72 -9.78
N THR A 67 -3.77 -24.65 -10.75
CA THR A 67 -4.58 -24.59 -11.97
C THR A 67 -6.02 -25.02 -11.76
N THR A 68 -6.28 -25.96 -10.83
CA THR A 68 -7.62 -26.53 -10.61
C THR A 68 -8.31 -26.00 -9.36
N LEU A 69 -7.55 -25.47 -8.39
CA LEU A 69 -8.08 -24.98 -7.10
C LEU A 69 -8.87 -26.03 -6.29
N GLY A 70 -8.65 -27.31 -6.57
CA GLY A 70 -9.31 -28.44 -5.92
C GLY A 70 -10.32 -29.12 -6.84
N GLU A 71 -10.49 -30.42 -6.66
CA GLU A 71 -11.42 -31.23 -7.47
C GLU A 71 -12.39 -32.03 -6.58
N SER A 72 -12.01 -32.29 -5.32
CA SER A 72 -12.78 -33.14 -4.42
C SER A 72 -13.58 -32.32 -3.42
N LEU A 73 -14.90 -32.32 -3.54
CA LEU A 73 -15.79 -31.71 -2.56
C LEU A 73 -15.83 -32.51 -1.26
N GLN A 74 -16.04 -31.78 -0.16
CA GLN A 74 -16.34 -32.35 1.15
C GLN A 74 -17.64 -33.16 1.06
N HIS A 75 -17.60 -34.42 1.50
CA HIS A 75 -18.75 -35.32 1.45
C HIS A 75 -18.92 -36.08 2.77
N MET A 76 -20.16 -36.49 3.02
CA MET A 76 -20.53 -37.32 4.16
C MET A 76 -20.25 -38.78 3.80
N GLU A 77 -19.44 -39.47 4.59
CA GLU A 77 -19.21 -40.90 4.44
C GLU A 77 -19.70 -41.62 5.70
N PHE A 78 -20.44 -42.71 5.52
CA PHE A 78 -20.93 -43.49 6.65
C PHE A 78 -19.79 -44.30 7.27
N ASN A 79 -19.44 -44.02 8.52
CA ASN A 79 -18.38 -44.73 9.22
C ASN A 79 -18.97 -45.97 9.91
N GLU A 80 -18.80 -47.14 9.28
CA GLU A 80 -19.33 -48.43 9.78
C GLU A 80 -18.82 -48.79 11.19
N ALA A 81 -17.67 -48.28 11.62
CA ALA A 81 -17.10 -48.58 12.94
C ALA A 81 -17.77 -47.81 14.10
N ILE A 82 -18.38 -46.66 13.80
CA ILE A 82 -18.93 -45.74 14.81
C ILE A 82 -20.45 -45.55 14.61
N GLY A 83 -21.01 -46.03 13.50
CA GLY A 83 -22.44 -46.00 13.19
C GLY A 83 -22.99 -44.60 12.91
N ILE A 84 -22.12 -43.63 12.59
CA ILE A 84 -22.47 -42.24 12.29
C ILE A 84 -21.89 -41.81 10.94
N TYR A 85 -22.56 -40.86 10.28
CA TYR A 85 -22.00 -40.18 9.12
C TYR A 85 -20.89 -39.23 9.58
N GLU A 86 -19.71 -39.40 9.02
CA GLU A 86 -18.54 -38.56 9.29
C GLU A 86 -18.25 -37.69 8.09
N VAL A 87 -17.90 -36.44 8.34
CA VAL A 87 -17.57 -35.49 7.28
C VAL A 87 -16.13 -35.70 6.88
N LYS A 88 -15.88 -36.32 5.72
CA LYS A 88 -14.51 -36.42 5.21
C LYS A 88 -14.09 -35.07 4.63
N PRO A 89 -12.93 -34.51 5.05
CA PRO A 89 -12.47 -33.24 4.53
C PRO A 89 -12.16 -33.38 3.03
N GLY A 90 -12.81 -32.57 2.22
CA GLY A 90 -12.46 -32.38 0.81
C GLY A 90 -11.25 -31.46 0.64
N ASP A 91 -11.02 -31.05 -0.60
CA ASP A 91 -10.04 -30.01 -0.92
C ASP A 91 -10.45 -28.67 -0.30
N ASN A 92 -9.48 -27.75 -0.24
CA ASN A 92 -9.73 -26.40 0.22
C ASN A 92 -9.07 -25.41 -0.74
N SER A 93 -9.87 -24.82 -1.64
CA SER A 93 -9.40 -23.88 -2.67
C SER A 93 -8.62 -22.70 -2.08
N MET A 94 -9.02 -22.19 -0.91
CA MET A 94 -8.34 -21.09 -0.22
C MET A 94 -6.92 -21.50 0.19
N LEU A 95 -6.76 -22.67 0.81
CA LEU A 95 -5.44 -23.19 1.20
C LEU A 95 -4.60 -23.56 -0.01
N ILE A 96 -5.20 -24.14 -1.05
CA ILE A 96 -4.51 -24.47 -2.31
C ILE A 96 -3.95 -23.21 -2.95
N LEU A 97 -4.76 -22.15 -3.08
CA LEU A 97 -4.32 -20.87 -3.61
C LEU A 97 -3.20 -20.26 -2.76
N LEU A 98 -3.34 -20.28 -1.42
CA LEU A 98 -2.34 -19.73 -0.50
C LEU A 98 -1.00 -20.48 -0.62
N TYR A 99 -1.02 -21.81 -0.53
CA TYR A 99 0.20 -22.61 -0.61
C TYR A 99 0.82 -22.60 -2.01
N GLY A 100 0.01 -22.47 -3.06
CA GLY A 100 0.49 -22.25 -4.41
C GLY A 100 1.23 -20.91 -4.55
N VAL A 101 0.68 -19.81 -4.02
CA VAL A 101 1.37 -18.50 -3.97
C VAL A 101 2.67 -18.59 -3.18
N VAL A 102 2.67 -19.25 -2.02
CA VAL A 102 3.89 -19.49 -1.23
C VAL A 102 4.93 -20.27 -2.05
N ALA A 103 4.52 -21.31 -2.77
CA ALA A 103 5.41 -22.10 -3.62
C ALA A 103 6.00 -21.27 -4.79
N VAL A 104 5.21 -20.37 -5.40
CA VAL A 104 5.69 -19.43 -6.41
C VAL A 104 6.73 -18.48 -5.81
N VAL A 105 6.45 -17.87 -4.66
CA VAL A 105 7.37 -16.93 -3.99
C VAL A 105 8.67 -17.61 -3.61
N ILE A 106 8.62 -18.82 -3.03
CA ILE A 106 9.81 -19.62 -2.70
C ILE A 106 10.60 -19.95 -3.97
N SER A 107 9.92 -20.27 -5.08
CA SER A 107 10.58 -20.56 -6.35
C SER A 107 11.25 -19.32 -6.95
N VAL A 108 10.63 -18.15 -6.88
CA VAL A 108 11.24 -16.88 -7.31
C VAL A 108 12.45 -16.53 -6.44
N ALA A 109 12.34 -16.70 -5.12
CA ALA A 109 13.46 -16.50 -4.20
C ALA A 109 14.61 -17.48 -4.49
N PHE A 110 14.29 -18.73 -4.82
CA PHE A 110 15.28 -19.72 -5.24
C PHE A 110 15.95 -19.35 -6.56
N ILE A 111 15.21 -18.85 -7.56
CA ILE A 111 15.78 -18.34 -8.82
C ILE A 111 16.74 -17.17 -8.54
N ALA A 112 16.38 -16.24 -7.66
CA ALA A 112 17.27 -15.14 -7.26
C ALA A 112 18.54 -15.66 -6.58
N LEU A 113 18.41 -16.64 -5.68
CA LEU A 113 19.54 -17.30 -5.02
C LEU A 113 20.44 -18.07 -6.01
N TRP A 114 19.84 -18.72 -7.01
CA TRP A 114 20.54 -19.40 -8.09
C TRP A 114 21.37 -18.43 -8.94
N LEU A 115 20.75 -17.31 -9.37
CA LEU A 115 21.44 -16.24 -10.10
C LEU A 115 22.59 -15.64 -9.27
N PHE A 116 22.38 -15.45 -7.97
CA PHE A 116 23.39 -14.95 -7.04
C PHE A 116 24.55 -15.94 -6.86
N SER A 117 24.26 -17.24 -6.74
CA SER A 117 25.25 -18.31 -6.63
C SER A 117 26.19 -18.32 -7.84
N ILE A 118 25.65 -18.22 -9.06
CA ILE A 118 26.43 -18.19 -10.30
C ILE A 118 27.35 -16.96 -10.36
N HIS A 119 26.83 -15.77 -10.01
CA HIS A 119 27.64 -14.55 -9.94
C HIS A 119 28.73 -14.64 -8.86
N SER A 120 28.41 -15.25 -7.71
CA SER A 120 29.38 -15.45 -6.63
C SER A 120 30.51 -16.38 -7.08
N GLY A 121 30.21 -17.47 -7.79
CA GLY A 121 31.20 -18.39 -8.31
C GLY A 121 32.12 -17.77 -9.35
N GLU A 122 31.56 -16.96 -10.26
CA GLU A 122 32.35 -16.23 -11.26
C GLU A 122 33.26 -15.18 -10.61
N ASN A 123 32.77 -14.45 -9.61
CA ASN A 123 33.60 -13.50 -8.84
C ASN A 123 34.75 -14.19 -8.12
N ALA A 124 34.52 -15.37 -7.52
CA ALA A 124 35.58 -16.17 -6.91
C ALA A 124 36.63 -16.62 -7.95
N ARG A 125 36.18 -17.05 -9.14
CA ARG A 125 37.06 -17.43 -10.25
C ARG A 125 37.92 -16.27 -10.74
N VAL A 126 37.35 -15.08 -10.92
CA VAL A 126 38.07 -13.89 -11.37
C VAL A 126 39.09 -13.42 -10.31
N ARG A 127 38.73 -13.44 -9.03
CA ARG A 127 39.67 -13.12 -7.93
C ARG A 127 40.85 -14.09 -7.91
N ARG A 128 40.58 -15.40 -7.99
CA ARG A 128 41.63 -16.42 -8.03
C ARG A 128 42.55 -16.28 -9.26
N LYS A 129 42.00 -16.06 -10.45
CA LYS A 129 42.80 -15.86 -11.68
C LYS A 129 43.63 -14.58 -11.66
N SER A 130 43.17 -13.55 -10.95
CA SER A 130 43.92 -12.30 -10.76
C SER A 130 44.92 -12.35 -9.60
N GLY A 131 45.13 -13.54 -8.99
CA GLY A 131 46.04 -13.71 -7.85
C GLY A 131 45.56 -13.02 -6.56
N LYS A 132 44.31 -12.55 -6.52
CA LYS A 132 43.72 -11.90 -5.34
C LYS A 132 43.20 -12.93 -4.35
N HIS A 133 43.24 -12.57 -3.06
CA HIS A 133 42.63 -13.37 -1.99
C HIS A 133 41.15 -13.62 -2.28
N VAL A 134 40.73 -14.87 -2.08
CA VAL A 134 39.34 -15.30 -2.23
C VAL A 134 38.74 -15.39 -0.85
N ASN A 135 37.75 -14.53 -0.57
CA ASN A 135 37.15 -14.44 0.76
C ASN A 135 36.61 -15.80 1.23
N SER A 136 36.88 -16.14 2.50
CA SER A 136 36.22 -17.28 3.17
C SER A 136 34.78 -16.93 3.57
N LEU A 137 33.98 -17.94 3.98
CA LEU A 137 32.61 -17.70 4.46
C LEU A 137 32.62 -16.77 5.69
N VAL A 138 33.56 -16.99 6.62
CA VAL A 138 33.71 -16.16 7.83
C VAL A 138 34.09 -14.73 7.47
N GLU A 139 34.96 -14.53 6.48
CA GLU A 139 35.34 -13.21 5.98
C GLU A 139 34.17 -12.51 5.28
N ASP A 140 33.35 -13.24 4.51
CA ASP A 140 32.14 -12.69 3.89
C ASP A 140 31.13 -12.25 4.97
N ILE A 141 30.91 -13.05 6.03
CA ILE A 141 30.05 -12.66 7.17
C ILE A 141 30.62 -11.42 7.87
N ARG A 142 31.93 -11.40 8.14
CA ARG A 142 32.58 -10.23 8.77
C ARG A 142 32.51 -9.00 7.87
N SER A 143 32.52 -9.18 6.55
CA SER A 143 32.32 -8.07 5.59
C SER A 143 30.91 -7.50 5.68
N LEU A 144 29.88 -8.33 5.91
CA LEU A 144 28.51 -7.87 6.11
C LEU A 144 28.36 -7.01 7.37
N THR A 145 29.19 -7.19 8.38
CA THR A 145 29.19 -6.37 9.60
C THR A 145 30.09 -5.13 9.53
N ASN A 146 30.88 -4.95 8.47
CA ASN A 146 31.82 -3.84 8.35
C ASN A 146 31.68 -3.07 7.03
N GLU A 147 32.04 -3.70 5.90
CA GLU A 147 32.03 -3.07 4.58
C GLU A 147 30.62 -3.01 3.94
N ASN A 148 29.81 -4.05 4.18
CA ASN A 148 28.50 -4.26 3.54
C ASN A 148 27.35 -4.22 4.56
N VAL A 149 27.50 -3.40 5.61
CA VAL A 149 26.48 -3.23 6.67
C VAL A 149 25.10 -2.89 6.10
N HIS A 150 25.05 -2.09 5.03
CA HIS A 150 23.80 -1.77 4.34
C HIS A 150 23.08 -3.03 3.81
N MET A 151 23.79 -4.04 3.31
CA MET A 151 23.18 -5.29 2.84
C MET A 151 22.61 -6.10 4.01
N LEU A 152 23.35 -6.18 5.12
CA LEU A 152 22.90 -6.86 6.32
C LEU A 152 21.64 -6.18 6.88
N LEU A 153 21.68 -4.86 7.06
CA LEU A 153 20.58 -4.08 7.63
C LEU A 153 19.34 -4.04 6.73
N LEU A 154 19.50 -4.05 5.41
CA LEU A 154 18.38 -4.07 4.46
C LEU A 154 17.81 -5.48 4.24
N SER A 155 18.56 -6.55 4.48
CA SER A 155 18.10 -7.92 4.24
C SER A 155 16.82 -8.27 5.03
N LEU A 156 16.77 -7.89 6.32
CA LEU A 156 15.62 -8.18 7.20
C LEU A 156 14.37 -7.36 6.82
N PRO A 157 14.44 -6.03 6.63
CA PRO A 157 13.31 -5.25 6.11
C PRO A 157 12.82 -5.72 4.74
N VAL A 158 13.72 -6.06 3.81
CA VAL A 158 13.34 -6.54 2.47
C VAL A 158 12.65 -7.90 2.56
N LEU A 159 13.15 -8.81 3.40
CA LEU A 159 12.49 -10.08 3.69
C LEU A 159 11.09 -9.85 4.28
N GLY A 160 10.98 -8.97 5.28
CA GLY A 160 9.71 -8.63 5.92
C GLY A 160 8.70 -8.06 4.91
N LEU A 161 9.12 -7.11 4.07
CA LEU A 161 8.27 -6.52 3.03
C LEU A 161 7.86 -7.55 1.97
N SER A 162 8.76 -8.45 1.58
CA SER A 162 8.45 -9.50 0.60
C SER A 162 7.41 -10.49 1.16
N THR A 163 7.59 -10.92 2.40
CA THR A 163 6.72 -11.93 3.04
C THR A 163 5.39 -11.35 3.49
N PHE A 164 5.38 -10.17 4.12
CA PHE A 164 4.17 -9.61 4.74
C PHE A 164 3.44 -8.60 3.87
N THR A 165 4.04 -8.12 2.78
CA THR A 165 3.38 -7.17 1.86
C THR A 165 3.24 -7.74 0.46
N VAL A 166 4.34 -8.19 -0.17
CA VAL A 166 4.32 -8.64 -1.57
C VAL A 166 3.56 -9.96 -1.71
N MET A 167 3.77 -10.94 -0.84
CA MET A 167 3.10 -12.24 -0.93
C MET A 167 1.57 -12.14 -0.72
N PRO A 168 1.03 -11.49 0.33
CA PRO A 168 -0.41 -11.31 0.47
C PRO A 168 -1.02 -10.49 -0.67
N LEU A 169 -0.26 -9.54 -1.24
CA LEU A 169 -0.70 -8.79 -2.40
C LEU A 169 -0.89 -9.70 -3.63
N PHE A 170 0.04 -10.62 -3.91
CA PHE A 170 -0.14 -11.59 -4.99
C PHE A 170 -1.33 -12.51 -4.74
N TYR A 171 -1.50 -12.99 -3.51
CA TYR A 171 -2.66 -13.78 -3.13
C TYR A 171 -3.98 -13.03 -3.36
N MET A 172 -4.06 -11.76 -2.92
CA MET A 172 -5.20 -10.88 -3.20
C MET A 172 -5.43 -10.69 -4.70
N ILE A 173 -4.36 -10.45 -5.49
CA ILE A 173 -4.49 -10.28 -6.93
C ILE A 173 -5.12 -11.52 -7.58
N LEU A 174 -4.65 -12.72 -7.22
CA LEU A 174 -5.19 -13.96 -7.78
C LEU A 174 -6.66 -14.20 -7.39
N MET A 175 -7.06 -13.88 -6.16
CA MET A 175 -8.46 -13.97 -5.74
C MET A 175 -9.41 -13.13 -6.61
N ALA A 176 -8.94 -12.02 -7.19
CA ALA A 176 -9.77 -11.21 -8.10
C ALA A 176 -10.17 -11.96 -9.39
N PHE A 177 -9.46 -13.02 -9.75
CA PHE A 177 -9.72 -13.83 -10.95
C PHE A 177 -10.47 -15.13 -10.63
N THR A 178 -10.99 -15.29 -9.41
CA THR A 178 -11.79 -16.45 -8.99
C THR A 178 -13.23 -16.06 -8.65
N ASN A 179 -14.12 -17.04 -8.45
CA ASN A 179 -15.46 -16.83 -7.88
C ASN A 179 -15.46 -17.00 -6.35
N TYR A 180 -14.38 -16.62 -5.64
CA TYR A 180 -14.34 -16.74 -4.18
C TYR A 180 -15.27 -15.72 -3.50
N ASP A 181 -16.54 -16.09 -3.38
CA ASP A 181 -17.64 -15.28 -2.85
C ASP A 181 -18.44 -16.04 -1.77
N GLN A 182 -19.51 -15.43 -1.27
CA GLN A 182 -20.35 -16.01 -0.22
C GLN A 182 -20.86 -17.43 -0.53
N GLU A 183 -21.09 -17.77 -1.80
CA GLU A 183 -21.64 -19.06 -2.20
C GLU A 183 -20.54 -20.14 -2.32
N HIS A 184 -19.30 -19.71 -2.55
CA HIS A 184 -18.14 -20.58 -2.71
C HIS A 184 -17.18 -20.45 -1.52
N GLN A 185 -17.60 -20.95 -0.35
CA GLN A 185 -16.80 -20.92 0.88
C GLN A 185 -16.15 -22.30 1.16
N PRO A 186 -14.84 -22.46 0.93
CA PRO A 186 -14.13 -23.71 1.22
C PRO A 186 -14.04 -23.96 2.73
N PRO A 187 -13.97 -25.23 3.18
CA PRO A 187 -13.95 -26.46 2.38
C PRO A 187 -15.33 -26.93 1.90
N GLY A 188 -16.42 -26.25 2.27
CA GLY A 188 -17.78 -26.67 1.93
C GLY A 188 -18.05 -26.59 0.43
N ASN A 189 -17.81 -25.43 -0.17
CA ASN A 189 -17.91 -25.22 -1.62
C ASN A 189 -16.58 -24.68 -2.14
N LEU A 190 -15.99 -25.37 -3.12
CA LEU A 190 -14.76 -24.93 -3.78
C LEU A 190 -15.03 -23.71 -4.67
N PHE A 191 -13.99 -22.93 -4.95
CA PHE A 191 -14.03 -21.84 -5.93
C PHE A 191 -13.04 -22.13 -7.06
N ASP A 192 -13.37 -21.64 -8.24
CA ASP A 192 -12.68 -21.84 -9.51
C ASP A 192 -12.20 -20.52 -10.11
N TRP A 193 -11.36 -20.63 -11.14
CA TRP A 193 -10.94 -19.49 -11.95
C TRP A 193 -12.05 -19.02 -12.89
N VAL A 194 -12.40 -17.74 -12.81
CA VAL A 194 -13.36 -17.07 -13.71
C VAL A 194 -12.70 -16.06 -14.64
N GLY A 195 -11.38 -15.91 -14.56
CA GLY A 195 -10.62 -14.98 -15.39
C GLY A 195 -11.04 -13.54 -15.15
N LEU A 196 -11.49 -12.83 -16.20
CA LEU A 196 -11.82 -11.40 -16.15
C LEU A 196 -13.30 -11.10 -15.87
N GLU A 197 -14.11 -12.11 -15.53
CA GLU A 197 -15.56 -11.94 -15.35
C GLU A 197 -15.90 -10.89 -14.29
N ASN A 198 -15.21 -10.90 -13.14
CA ASN A 198 -15.45 -9.94 -12.05
C ASN A 198 -15.20 -8.49 -12.50
N PHE A 199 -14.16 -8.25 -13.30
CA PHE A 199 -13.86 -6.94 -13.86
C PHE A 199 -14.93 -6.51 -14.88
N GLY A 200 -15.39 -7.45 -15.71
CA GLY A 200 -16.49 -7.24 -16.64
C GLY A 200 -17.78 -6.83 -15.92
N LYS A 201 -18.19 -7.56 -14.89
CA LYS A 201 -19.38 -7.24 -14.07
C LYS A 201 -19.26 -5.88 -13.39
N LEU A 202 -18.08 -5.56 -12.86
CA LEU A 202 -17.84 -4.30 -12.16
C LEU A 202 -17.87 -3.07 -13.11
N LEU A 203 -17.44 -3.22 -14.36
CA LEU A 203 -17.32 -2.12 -15.33
C LEU A 203 -18.47 -2.02 -16.34
N SER A 204 -19.20 -3.12 -16.60
CA SER A 204 -20.26 -3.17 -17.60
C SER A 204 -21.50 -2.37 -17.19
N ALA A 205 -22.10 -1.66 -18.15
CA ALA A 205 -23.34 -0.93 -17.92
C ALA A 205 -24.52 -1.91 -17.87
N GLY A 206 -25.14 -2.08 -16.70
CA GLY A 206 -26.33 -2.93 -16.52
C GLY A 206 -26.30 -3.78 -15.25
N ASP A 207 -25.12 -4.01 -14.66
CA ASP A 207 -24.99 -4.72 -13.39
C ASP A 207 -25.19 -3.75 -12.20
N ARG A 208 -25.87 -4.22 -11.15
CA ARG A 208 -26.02 -3.48 -9.88
C ARG A 208 -24.67 -3.18 -9.23
N LEU A 209 -23.68 -4.04 -9.44
CA LEU A 209 -22.31 -3.85 -9.01
C LEU A 209 -21.69 -2.60 -9.66
N SER A 210 -21.82 -2.46 -10.98
CA SER A 210 -21.36 -1.29 -11.74
C SER A 210 -22.13 -0.01 -11.37
N ALA A 211 -23.44 -0.11 -11.18
CA ALA A 211 -24.28 0.99 -10.70
C ALA A 211 -23.87 1.51 -9.30
N THR A 212 -23.16 0.70 -8.51
CA THR A 212 -22.59 1.08 -7.21
C THR A 212 -21.16 1.60 -7.36
N PHE A 213 -20.35 0.94 -8.18
CA PHE A 213 -18.94 1.25 -8.36
C PHE A 213 -18.70 2.69 -8.84
N TRP A 214 -19.38 3.14 -9.90
CA TRP A 214 -19.14 4.47 -10.46
C TRP A 214 -19.48 5.62 -9.49
N PRO A 215 -20.63 5.60 -8.79
CA PRO A 215 -20.91 6.60 -7.75
C PRO A 215 -19.94 6.57 -6.57
N VAL A 216 -19.53 5.39 -6.10
CA VAL A 216 -18.57 5.25 -4.99
C VAL A 216 -17.18 5.72 -5.43
N LEU A 217 -16.74 5.40 -6.66
CA LEU A 217 -15.51 5.93 -7.24
C LEU A 217 -15.57 7.46 -7.37
N GLY A 218 -16.67 8.00 -7.91
CA GLY A 218 -16.88 9.44 -8.04
C GLY A 218 -16.79 10.15 -6.70
N TRP A 219 -17.45 9.61 -5.67
CA TRP A 219 -17.31 10.13 -4.30
C TRP A 219 -15.89 9.97 -3.76
N THR A 220 -15.21 8.85 -4.00
CA THR A 220 -13.82 8.62 -3.56
C THR A 220 -12.87 9.70 -4.11
N LEU A 221 -13.04 10.06 -5.38
CA LEU A 221 -12.25 11.10 -6.03
C LEU A 221 -12.58 12.49 -5.49
N ILE A 222 -13.87 12.82 -5.35
CA ILE A 222 -14.34 14.10 -4.78
C ILE A 222 -13.85 14.24 -3.33
N TRP A 223 -14.02 13.19 -2.53
CA TRP A 223 -13.54 13.10 -1.16
C TRP A 223 -12.04 13.34 -1.09
N GLY A 224 -11.24 12.58 -1.84
CA GLY A 224 -9.80 12.70 -1.77
C GLY A 224 -9.32 14.11 -2.12
N PHE A 225 -9.89 14.69 -3.18
CA PHE A 225 -9.59 16.05 -3.60
C PHE A 225 -10.00 17.07 -2.52
N ALA A 226 -11.26 17.02 -2.07
CA ALA A 226 -11.77 17.94 -1.06
C ALA A 226 -10.98 17.83 0.26
N ALA A 227 -10.77 16.62 0.78
CA ALA A 227 -10.03 16.36 2.01
C ALA A 227 -8.59 16.88 1.92
N THR A 228 -7.92 16.71 0.78
CA THR A 228 -6.53 17.15 0.60
C THR A 228 -6.44 18.66 0.49
N PHE A 229 -7.19 19.28 -0.43
CA PHE A 229 -7.04 20.69 -0.72
C PHE A 229 -7.64 21.59 0.36
N THR A 230 -8.76 21.21 0.97
CA THR A 230 -9.32 22.00 2.09
C THR A 230 -8.36 22.03 3.27
N CYS A 231 -7.77 20.89 3.65
CA CYS A 231 -6.74 20.83 4.69
C CYS A 231 -5.48 21.60 4.31
N TYR A 232 -5.03 21.49 3.06
CA TYR A 232 -3.84 22.19 2.57
C TYR A 232 -3.99 23.71 2.64
N PHE A 233 -5.05 24.24 2.03
CA PHE A 233 -5.30 25.67 2.03
C PHE A 233 -5.64 26.19 3.42
N GLY A 234 -6.45 25.46 4.19
CA GLY A 234 -6.76 25.83 5.59
C GLY A 234 -5.52 25.86 6.47
N GLY A 235 -4.65 24.85 6.35
CA GLY A 235 -3.38 24.77 7.07
C GLY A 235 -2.41 25.88 6.66
N MET A 236 -2.33 26.21 5.37
CA MET A 236 -1.51 27.31 4.88
C MET A 236 -2.00 28.66 5.41
N VAL A 237 -3.30 28.93 5.33
CA VAL A 237 -3.90 30.16 5.89
C VAL A 237 -3.61 30.25 7.39
N LEU A 238 -3.83 29.17 8.14
CA LEU A 238 -3.59 29.15 9.57
C LEU A 238 -2.09 29.35 9.91
N ALA A 239 -1.19 28.73 9.14
CA ALA A 239 0.25 28.91 9.30
C ALA A 239 0.67 30.37 9.06
N MET A 240 0.15 31.01 8.00
CA MET A 240 0.43 32.42 7.73
C MET A 240 -0.07 33.34 8.84
N ILE A 241 -1.27 33.08 9.37
CA ILE A 241 -1.84 33.83 10.49
C ILE A 241 -0.94 33.72 11.73
N ILE A 242 -0.63 32.49 12.17
CA ILE A 242 0.17 32.25 13.38
C ILE A 242 1.58 32.84 13.25
N ASN A 243 2.19 32.76 12.07
CA ASN A 243 3.55 33.26 11.85
C ASN A 243 3.61 34.77 11.60
N SER A 244 2.48 35.45 11.37
CA SER A 244 2.46 36.89 11.14
C SER A 244 3.06 37.69 12.31
N LYS A 245 3.64 38.87 12.02
CA LYS A 245 4.34 39.71 13.01
C LYS A 245 3.40 40.22 14.13
N GLY A 246 2.09 40.33 13.88
CA GLY A 246 1.12 40.88 14.84
C GLY A 246 0.59 39.89 15.90
N ILE A 247 0.77 38.59 15.71
CA ILE A 247 0.24 37.58 16.65
C ILE A 247 1.16 37.44 17.87
N LYS A 248 0.59 37.69 19.05
CA LYS A 248 1.20 37.42 20.36
C LYS A 248 0.93 35.98 20.80
N PHE A 249 1.80 35.44 21.65
CA PHE A 249 1.70 34.08 22.19
C PHE A 249 1.64 32.96 21.13
N LYS A 250 2.45 33.07 20.06
CA LYS A 250 2.49 32.09 18.95
C LYS A 250 2.60 30.63 19.41
N LYS A 251 3.41 30.36 20.45
CA LYS A 251 3.57 29.03 21.04
C LYS A 251 2.25 28.47 21.60
N PHE A 252 1.45 29.30 22.27
CA PHE A 252 0.17 28.90 22.84
C PHE A 252 -0.83 28.51 21.74
N TRP A 253 -1.01 29.37 20.73
CA TRP A 253 -1.90 29.09 19.59
C TRP A 253 -1.49 27.83 18.84
N ARG A 254 -0.19 27.69 18.55
CA ARG A 254 0.34 26.48 17.90
C ARG A 254 0.05 25.23 18.73
N THR A 255 0.22 25.29 20.06
CA THR A 255 -0.06 24.16 20.95
C THR A 255 -1.54 23.77 20.94
N ILE A 256 -2.46 24.74 21.01
CA ILE A 256 -3.91 24.48 20.96
C ILE A 256 -4.30 23.77 19.67
N PHE A 257 -3.82 24.21 18.51
CA PHE A 257 -4.21 23.56 17.26
C PHE A 257 -3.59 22.16 17.14
N VAL A 258 -2.35 21.99 17.56
CA VAL A 258 -1.62 20.71 17.44
C VAL A 258 -2.14 19.64 18.40
N ILE A 259 -2.78 20.01 19.51
CA ILE A 259 -3.34 19.03 20.45
C ILE A 259 -4.37 18.10 19.79
N THR A 260 -5.02 18.56 18.72
CA THR A 260 -5.94 17.74 17.91
C THR A 260 -5.27 16.49 17.34
N MET A 261 -3.96 16.54 17.08
CA MET A 261 -3.15 15.43 16.59
C MET A 261 -2.65 14.51 17.71
N ALA A 262 -2.62 15.01 18.96
CA ALA A 262 -2.14 14.23 20.10
C ALA A 262 -3.15 13.15 20.53
N ILE A 263 -4.43 13.36 20.22
CA ILE A 263 -5.50 12.40 20.48
C ILE A 263 -5.56 11.41 19.31
N PRO A 264 -5.60 10.09 19.56
CA PRO A 264 -5.79 9.09 18.52
C PRO A 264 -7.03 9.38 17.66
N SER A 265 -6.85 9.43 16.34
CA SER A 265 -7.88 9.90 15.40
C SER A 265 -9.18 9.10 15.46
N PHE A 266 -9.12 7.78 15.67
CA PHE A 266 -10.31 6.94 15.75
C PHE A 266 -11.23 7.31 16.93
N ILE A 267 -10.65 7.70 18.08
CA ILE A 267 -11.42 8.15 19.26
C ILE A 267 -12.11 9.46 18.91
N THR A 268 -11.34 10.42 18.39
CA THR A 268 -11.84 11.74 17.99
C THR A 268 -13.00 11.62 16.98
N LEU A 269 -12.81 10.83 15.92
CA LEU A 269 -13.82 10.60 14.89
C LEU A 269 -15.09 9.98 15.48
N ARG A 270 -14.95 8.98 16.36
CA ARG A 270 -16.11 8.30 16.95
C ARG A 270 -16.89 9.21 17.89
N VAL A 271 -16.21 10.00 18.72
CA VAL A 271 -16.85 10.98 19.61
C VAL A 271 -17.60 12.04 18.81
N VAL A 272 -16.97 12.60 17.77
CA VAL A 272 -17.60 13.61 16.91
C VAL A 272 -18.80 13.04 16.16
N ALA A 273 -18.74 11.78 15.70
CA ALA A 273 -19.89 11.11 15.10
C ALA A 273 -21.08 11.02 16.08
N THR A 274 -20.84 10.69 17.34
CA THR A 274 -21.87 10.70 18.38
C THR A 274 -22.42 12.11 18.62
N MET A 275 -21.56 13.14 18.62
CA MET A 275 -21.98 14.54 18.77
C MET A 275 -22.85 15.03 17.60
N LEU A 276 -22.60 14.54 16.39
CA LEU A 276 -23.34 14.88 15.17
C LEU A 276 -24.59 14.01 14.95
N GLY A 277 -24.80 12.97 15.76
CA GLY A 277 -26.02 12.16 15.70
C GLY A 277 -27.29 12.98 15.95
N GLU A 278 -28.46 12.40 15.65
CA GLU A 278 -29.75 13.10 15.81
C GLU A 278 -30.02 13.56 17.24
N ARG A 279 -29.56 12.77 18.23
CA ARG A 279 -29.62 13.08 19.67
C ARG A 279 -28.29 13.62 20.22
N GLY A 280 -27.36 13.97 19.34
CA GLY A 280 -26.04 14.47 19.70
C GLY A 280 -26.09 15.91 20.22
N ILE A 281 -25.03 16.29 20.96
CA ILE A 281 -24.93 17.60 21.63
C ILE A 281 -25.17 18.78 20.68
N PHE A 282 -24.73 18.71 19.43
CA PHE A 282 -24.91 19.81 18.48
C PHE A 282 -26.39 20.03 18.15
N ASN A 283 -27.14 18.95 17.89
CA ASN A 283 -28.58 19.04 17.65
C ASN A 283 -29.33 19.50 18.90
N VAL A 284 -28.95 19.01 20.08
CA VAL A 284 -29.55 19.44 21.36
C VAL A 284 -29.35 20.93 21.59
N LEU A 285 -28.14 21.46 21.41
CA LEU A 285 -27.85 22.88 21.62
C LEU A 285 -28.57 23.77 20.57
N LEU A 286 -28.58 23.37 19.30
CA LEU A 286 -29.28 24.12 18.25
C LEU A 286 -30.80 24.22 18.50
N GLN A 287 -31.39 23.15 19.05
CA GLN A 287 -32.80 23.14 19.43
C GLN A 287 -33.05 23.99 20.68
N GLN A 288 -32.20 23.88 21.70
CA GLN A 288 -32.31 24.67 22.94
C GLN A 288 -32.15 26.18 22.68
N TRP A 289 -31.26 26.57 21.77
CA TRP A 289 -31.07 27.98 21.39
C TRP A 289 -32.13 28.48 20.41
N GLY A 290 -33.08 27.64 19.99
CA GLY A 290 -34.17 28.03 19.10
C GLY A 290 -33.78 28.19 17.63
N PHE A 291 -32.58 27.75 17.22
CA PHE A 291 -32.15 27.81 15.82
C PHE A 291 -32.88 26.77 14.95
N THR A 292 -33.31 25.65 15.52
CA THR A 292 -33.97 24.56 14.79
C THR A 292 -35.06 23.90 15.63
N VAL A 293 -36.20 23.55 15.01
CA VAL A 293 -37.27 22.80 15.69
C VAL A 293 -37.02 21.28 15.63
N LYS A 294 -36.36 20.79 14.59
CA LYS A 294 -36.01 19.37 14.39
C LYS A 294 -34.49 19.21 14.31
N ALA A 295 -34.00 18.02 14.62
CA ALA A 295 -32.58 17.68 14.46
C ALA A 295 -32.15 17.84 13.00
N LEU A 296 -31.01 18.48 12.79
CA LEU A 296 -30.35 18.54 11.48
C LEU A 296 -29.78 17.16 11.14
N PRO A 297 -29.93 16.71 9.88
CA PRO A 297 -29.57 15.36 9.47
C PRO A 297 -28.08 15.25 9.11
N PHE A 298 -27.19 15.65 10.04
CA PHE A 298 -25.75 15.73 9.78
C PHE A 298 -25.16 14.45 9.20
N LEU A 299 -25.60 13.28 9.68
CA LEU A 299 -25.12 11.98 9.23
C LEU A 299 -26.19 11.15 8.49
N SER A 300 -27.48 11.48 8.64
CA SER A 300 -28.59 10.72 8.06
C SER A 300 -28.99 11.15 6.65
N ASN A 301 -28.60 12.35 6.21
CA ASN A 301 -28.77 12.79 4.82
C ASN A 301 -27.45 12.71 4.05
N THR A 302 -27.48 12.25 2.79
CA THR A 302 -26.27 12.02 1.97
C THR A 302 -25.40 13.27 1.83
N THR A 303 -26.00 14.42 1.46
CA THR A 303 -25.25 15.65 1.22
C THR A 303 -24.66 16.19 2.52
N TRP A 304 -25.44 16.15 3.60
CA TRP A 304 -25.00 16.56 4.93
C TRP A 304 -23.90 15.66 5.48
N ALA A 305 -24.00 14.35 5.29
CA ALA A 305 -23.00 13.39 5.74
C ALA A 305 -21.67 13.63 5.01
N ARG A 306 -21.71 13.76 3.67
CA ARG A 306 -20.53 14.09 2.87
C ARG A 306 -19.87 15.40 3.30
N PHE A 307 -20.66 16.44 3.53
CA PHE A 307 -20.16 17.73 4.01
C PHE A 307 -19.57 17.62 5.43
N SER A 308 -20.27 16.95 6.34
CA SER A 308 -19.84 16.77 7.73
C SER A 308 -18.50 16.05 7.80
N VAL A 309 -18.33 14.98 7.02
CA VAL A 309 -17.06 14.23 6.99
C VAL A 309 -15.92 15.11 6.46
N ILE A 310 -16.14 15.91 5.42
CA ILE A 310 -15.11 16.85 4.91
C ILE A 310 -14.77 17.88 5.99
N LEU A 311 -15.76 18.42 6.69
CA LEU A 311 -15.57 19.43 7.73
C LEU A 311 -14.79 18.88 8.94
N VAL A 312 -15.10 17.67 9.38
CA VAL A 312 -14.39 17.02 10.48
C VAL A 312 -12.96 16.68 10.07
N ASN A 313 -12.76 16.18 8.84
CA ASN A 313 -11.41 15.96 8.31
C ASN A 313 -10.61 17.25 8.19
N PHE A 314 -11.24 18.35 7.78
CA PHE A 314 -10.64 19.67 7.78
C PHE A 314 -10.17 20.07 9.18
N TRP A 315 -11.03 19.93 10.20
CA TRP A 315 -10.68 20.25 11.58
C TRP A 315 -9.48 19.44 12.11
N ILE A 316 -9.41 18.15 11.79
CA ILE A 316 -8.30 17.26 12.22
C ILE A 316 -7.03 17.50 11.39
N GLY A 317 -7.16 17.73 10.08
CA GLY A 317 -6.04 17.76 9.14
C GLY A 317 -5.37 19.14 8.99
N VAL A 318 -6.09 20.24 9.23
CA VAL A 318 -5.55 21.60 9.16
C VAL A 318 -4.36 21.81 10.09
N PRO A 319 -4.38 21.37 11.36
CA PRO A 319 -3.25 21.51 12.27
C PRO A 319 -1.98 20.79 11.80
N VAL A 320 -2.11 19.59 11.21
CA VAL A 320 -1.00 18.84 10.61
C VAL A 320 -0.36 19.65 9.50
N THR A 321 -1.19 20.14 8.58
CA THR A 321 -0.73 20.91 7.43
C THR A 321 -0.13 22.26 7.85
N MET A 322 -0.73 22.92 8.86
CA MET A 322 -0.22 24.15 9.43
C MET A 322 1.20 24.00 9.97
N LEU A 323 1.49 22.90 10.69
CA LEU A 323 2.83 22.63 11.20
C LEU A 323 3.85 22.45 10.06
N MET A 324 3.50 21.65 9.07
CA MET A 324 4.37 21.39 7.91
C MET A 324 4.64 22.69 7.14
N VAL A 325 3.59 23.44 6.78
CA VAL A 325 3.70 24.69 6.02
C VAL A 325 4.47 25.75 6.82
N SER A 326 4.30 25.82 8.15
CA SER A 326 5.06 26.75 8.99
C SER A 326 6.57 26.55 8.88
N GLY A 327 7.04 25.30 8.79
CA GLY A 327 8.46 25.00 8.61
C GLY A 327 8.97 25.40 7.22
N ILE A 328 8.17 25.18 6.18
CA ILE A 328 8.54 25.52 4.80
C ILE A 328 8.56 27.04 4.58
N LEU A 329 7.62 27.77 5.17
CA LEU A 329 7.55 29.23 5.07
C LEU A 329 8.82 29.91 5.61
N MET A 330 9.53 29.30 6.54
CA MET A 330 10.80 29.82 7.07
C MET A 330 11.94 29.80 6.06
N ASN A 331 11.81 29.04 4.96
CA ASN A 331 12.83 28.95 3.91
C ASN A 331 12.72 30.07 2.87
N ILE A 332 11.65 30.86 2.87
CA ILE A 332 11.49 31.98 1.93
C ILE A 332 12.27 33.19 2.49
N PRO A 333 13.30 33.72 1.79
CA PRO A 333 14.07 34.86 2.27
C PRO A 333 13.20 36.08 2.58
N GLU A 334 13.44 36.73 3.73
CA GLU A 334 12.65 37.91 4.14
C GLU A 334 12.81 39.09 3.17
N GLU A 335 13.98 39.20 2.52
CA GLU A 335 14.32 40.22 1.52
C GLU A 335 13.34 40.27 0.33
N LEU A 336 12.79 39.12 -0.08
CA LEU A 336 11.77 39.06 -1.14
C LEU A 336 10.48 39.77 -0.73
N TYR A 337 10.08 39.63 0.54
CA TYR A 337 8.91 40.30 1.08
C TYR A 337 9.16 41.78 1.35
N GLU A 338 10.37 42.16 1.74
CA GLU A 338 10.75 43.56 1.95
C GLU A 338 10.80 44.32 0.63
N SER A 339 11.45 43.76 -0.38
CA SER A 339 11.51 44.32 -1.74
C SER A 339 10.11 44.51 -2.32
N ALA A 340 9.24 43.49 -2.20
CA ALA A 340 7.86 43.60 -2.67
C ALA A 340 7.05 44.68 -1.94
N LYS A 341 7.29 44.91 -0.65
CA LYS A 341 6.64 46.01 0.10
C LYS A 341 7.11 47.38 -0.36
N LEU A 342 8.40 47.53 -0.69
CA LEU A 342 8.94 48.76 -1.26
C LEU A 342 8.28 49.07 -2.62
N ASP A 343 7.97 48.03 -3.41
CA ASP A 343 7.20 48.13 -4.67
C ASP A 343 5.68 48.32 -4.46
N GLY A 344 5.21 48.50 -3.23
CA GLY A 344 3.79 48.71 -2.91
C GLY A 344 2.91 47.46 -2.98
N ALA A 345 3.50 46.26 -3.00
CA ALA A 345 2.73 45.01 -3.03
C ALA A 345 1.99 44.77 -1.70
N GLY A 346 0.66 44.65 -1.77
CA GLY A 346 -0.17 44.26 -0.63
C GLY A 346 -0.04 42.77 -0.25
N PRO A 347 -0.60 42.34 0.90
CA PRO A 347 -0.52 40.96 1.40
C PRO A 347 -1.00 39.90 0.40
N PHE A 348 -2.10 40.16 -0.30
CA PHE A 348 -2.64 39.23 -1.29
C PHE A 348 -1.72 39.10 -2.52
N THR A 349 -1.11 40.20 -2.95
CA THR A 349 -0.15 40.21 -4.06
C THR A 349 1.09 39.40 -3.69
N MET A 350 1.66 39.65 -2.51
CA MET A 350 2.80 38.87 -2.00
C MET A 350 2.46 37.38 -1.87
N PHE A 351 1.28 37.03 -1.34
CA PHE A 351 0.82 35.65 -1.29
C PHE A 351 0.76 35.01 -2.68
N ARG A 352 0.07 35.64 -3.64
CA ARG A 352 -0.14 35.05 -4.97
C ARG A 352 1.13 34.97 -5.81
N LYS A 353 2.08 35.90 -5.63
CA LYS A 353 3.27 36.05 -6.47
C LYS A 353 4.54 35.47 -5.87
N ILE A 354 4.64 35.38 -4.55
CA ILE A 354 5.85 34.92 -3.84
C ILE A 354 5.53 33.63 -3.09
N THR A 355 4.63 33.70 -2.10
CA THR A 355 4.39 32.60 -1.17
C THR A 355 3.78 31.38 -1.86
N PHE A 356 2.63 31.54 -2.54
CA PHE A 356 1.89 30.43 -3.12
C PHE A 356 2.69 29.68 -4.22
N PRO A 357 3.36 30.35 -5.19
CA PRO A 357 4.17 29.66 -6.18
C PRO A 357 5.29 28.81 -5.56
N TYR A 358 6.01 29.37 -4.57
CA TYR A 358 7.05 28.64 -3.85
C TYR A 358 6.45 27.45 -3.08
N MET A 359 5.39 27.70 -2.30
CA MET A 359 4.72 26.65 -1.52
C MET A 359 4.18 25.53 -2.40
N TRP A 360 3.56 25.87 -3.54
CA TRP A 360 3.04 24.90 -4.50
C TRP A 360 4.16 24.02 -5.04
N PHE A 361 5.28 24.62 -5.44
CA PHE A 361 6.45 23.88 -5.92
C PHE A 361 6.98 22.91 -4.87
N VAL A 362 7.30 23.40 -3.66
CA VAL A 362 7.92 22.60 -2.60
C VAL A 362 7.00 21.51 -2.05
N THR A 363 5.69 21.78 -1.95
CA THR A 363 4.74 20.84 -1.34
C THR A 363 4.08 19.89 -2.35
N THR A 364 4.31 20.03 -3.66
CA THR A 364 3.68 19.16 -4.67
C THR A 364 3.89 17.66 -4.40
N PRO A 365 5.10 17.15 -4.05
CA PRO A 365 5.28 15.73 -3.74
C PRO A 365 4.44 15.28 -2.54
N TYR A 366 4.35 16.12 -1.51
CA TYR A 366 3.50 15.88 -0.34
C TYR A 366 2.02 15.87 -0.71
N LEU A 367 1.56 16.82 -1.55
CA LEU A 367 0.17 16.88 -1.99
C LEU A 367 -0.24 15.63 -2.78
N ILE A 368 0.65 15.10 -3.62
CA ILE A 368 0.40 13.86 -4.36
C ILE A 368 0.25 12.69 -3.38
N ALA A 369 1.21 12.52 -2.46
CA ALA A 369 1.17 11.46 -1.46
C ALA A 369 -0.07 11.56 -0.55
N ASN A 370 -0.40 12.76 -0.09
CA ASN A 370 -1.56 13.02 0.77
C ASN A 370 -2.89 12.77 0.03
N LEU A 371 -2.97 13.09 -1.26
CA LEU A 371 -4.15 12.81 -2.07
C LEU A 371 -4.40 11.30 -2.21
N ILE A 372 -3.35 10.53 -2.49
CA ILE A 372 -3.43 9.06 -2.56
C ILE A 372 -3.82 8.49 -1.19
N SER A 373 -3.27 9.04 -0.11
CA SER A 373 -3.66 8.67 1.25
C SER A 373 -5.14 8.94 1.50
N ASN A 374 -5.69 10.06 1.00
CA ASN A 374 -7.10 10.38 1.18
C ASN A 374 -8.05 9.52 0.34
N PHE A 375 -7.66 9.07 -0.87
CA PHE A 375 -8.43 8.06 -1.63
C PHE A 375 -8.58 6.75 -0.85
N ASN A 376 -7.61 6.43 0.00
CA ASN A 376 -7.56 5.22 0.81
C ASN A 376 -7.89 5.47 2.30
N ASN A 377 -8.52 6.59 2.65
CA ASN A 377 -8.74 6.98 4.04
C ASN A 377 -9.91 6.21 4.67
N PHE A 378 -9.66 4.94 4.94
CA PHE A 378 -10.59 4.03 5.60
C PHE A 378 -11.04 4.57 6.97
N ASN A 379 -10.09 5.02 7.80
CA ASN A 379 -10.36 5.38 9.19
C ASN A 379 -11.38 6.52 9.32
N THR A 380 -11.22 7.60 8.56
CA THR A 380 -12.12 8.75 8.67
C THR A 380 -13.57 8.36 8.37
N ILE A 381 -13.78 7.59 7.32
CA ILE A 381 -15.13 7.23 6.87
C ILE A 381 -15.71 6.14 7.77
N TYR A 382 -14.94 5.09 8.06
CA TYR A 382 -15.39 3.96 8.87
C TYR A 382 -15.81 4.39 10.29
N PHE A 383 -14.99 5.18 10.98
CA PHE A 383 -15.30 5.58 12.36
C PHE A 383 -16.32 6.71 12.47
N MET A 384 -16.48 7.52 11.42
CA MET A 384 -17.40 8.65 11.44
C MET A 384 -18.80 8.29 10.96
N THR A 385 -18.92 7.63 9.80
CA THR A 385 -20.21 7.30 9.18
C THR A 385 -20.41 5.82 8.96
N GLY A 386 -19.36 4.99 8.98
CA GLY A 386 -19.46 3.59 8.56
C GLY A 386 -19.90 3.44 7.10
N GLY A 387 -19.75 4.49 6.28
CA GLY A 387 -20.23 4.54 4.90
C GLY A 387 -21.68 5.00 4.71
N GLU A 388 -22.43 5.21 5.79
CA GLU A 388 -23.84 5.63 5.76
C GLU A 388 -24.03 7.05 5.20
N PRO A 389 -25.25 7.46 4.77
CA PRO A 389 -26.52 6.72 4.78
C PRO A 389 -26.55 5.50 3.87
N ASN A 390 -27.22 4.44 4.32
CA ASN A 390 -27.47 3.25 3.51
C ASN A 390 -28.52 3.53 2.42
N THR A 391 -28.46 2.76 1.34
CA THR A 391 -29.39 2.88 0.21
C THR A 391 -29.69 1.50 -0.37
N LEU A 392 -30.91 1.32 -0.89
CA LEU A 392 -31.29 0.10 -1.61
C LEU A 392 -30.73 0.06 -3.04
N GLU A 393 -30.24 1.19 -3.56
CA GLU A 393 -29.66 1.28 -4.90
C GLU A 393 -28.32 0.55 -4.99
N TYR A 394 -27.54 0.58 -3.92
CA TYR A 394 -26.19 0.05 -3.91
C TYR A 394 -26.14 -1.44 -3.60
N PHE A 395 -25.10 -2.07 -4.12
CA PHE A 395 -24.81 -3.49 -3.99
C PHE A 395 -24.25 -3.80 -2.60
N LYS A 396 -24.81 -4.83 -1.96
CA LYS A 396 -24.33 -5.47 -0.72
C LYS A 396 -23.66 -4.51 0.29
N GLY A 397 -24.47 -3.66 0.92
CA GLY A 397 -24.06 -2.87 2.08
C GLY A 397 -23.26 -1.59 1.79
N ALA A 398 -22.98 -1.26 0.53
CA ALA A 398 -22.40 0.05 0.19
C ALA A 398 -23.37 1.18 0.55
N GLY A 399 -22.85 2.22 1.20
CA GLY A 399 -23.58 3.42 1.57
C GLY A 399 -23.09 4.65 0.80
N LYS A 400 -23.76 5.79 1.02
CA LYS A 400 -23.57 7.01 0.22
C LYS A 400 -22.29 7.79 0.57
N THR A 401 -21.62 7.48 1.67
CA THR A 401 -20.31 8.06 2.04
C THR A 401 -19.16 7.08 1.93
N ASP A 402 -19.41 5.82 1.55
CA ASP A 402 -18.35 4.84 1.37
C ASP A 402 -17.33 5.27 0.31
N LEU A 403 -16.06 5.09 0.63
CA LEU A 403 -14.99 5.07 -0.36
C LEU A 403 -14.88 3.67 -0.94
N LEU A 404 -14.17 3.52 -2.06
CA LEU A 404 -13.88 2.19 -2.61
C LEU A 404 -13.22 1.28 -1.56
N VAL A 405 -12.33 1.82 -0.72
CA VAL A 405 -11.66 1.05 0.34
C VAL A 405 -12.60 0.62 1.47
N THR A 406 -13.59 1.43 1.85
CA THR A 406 -14.54 1.05 2.92
C THR A 406 -15.60 0.09 2.39
N TRP A 407 -16.03 0.25 1.12
CA TRP A 407 -16.89 -0.72 0.46
C TRP A 407 -16.19 -2.08 0.26
N LEU A 408 -14.92 -2.07 -0.17
CA LEU A 408 -14.08 -3.28 -0.24
C LEU A 408 -14.08 -4.02 1.12
N TYR A 409 -13.87 -3.28 2.21
CA TYR A 409 -13.90 -3.88 3.55
C TYR A 409 -15.24 -4.52 3.88
N LYS A 410 -16.37 -3.86 3.58
CA LYS A 410 -17.71 -4.43 3.79
C LYS A 410 -17.95 -5.70 2.97
N LEU A 411 -17.48 -5.74 1.72
CA LEU A 411 -17.57 -6.94 0.89
C LEU A 411 -16.81 -8.11 1.51
N THR A 412 -15.62 -7.87 2.07
CA THR A 412 -14.87 -8.94 2.79
C THR A 412 -15.52 -9.33 4.11
N LYS A 413 -15.95 -8.36 4.91
CA LYS A 413 -16.30 -8.59 6.32
C LYS A 413 -17.76 -8.98 6.52
N ASP A 414 -18.66 -8.34 5.78
CA ASP A 414 -20.11 -8.47 5.98
C ASP A 414 -20.74 -9.38 4.94
N SER A 415 -20.16 -9.47 3.74
CA SER A 415 -20.72 -10.23 2.60
C SER A 415 -19.91 -11.47 2.20
N ASN A 416 -18.66 -11.63 2.69
CA ASN A 416 -17.73 -12.69 2.27
C ASN A 416 -17.46 -12.75 0.75
N ASP A 417 -17.58 -11.61 0.04
CA ASP A 417 -17.27 -11.50 -1.39
C ASP A 417 -15.80 -11.11 -1.62
N TYR A 418 -14.89 -12.06 -1.38
CA TYR A 418 -13.45 -11.82 -1.43
C TYR A 418 -12.94 -11.52 -2.85
N ASN A 419 -13.52 -12.16 -3.86
CA ASN A 419 -13.23 -11.91 -5.27
C ASN A 419 -13.54 -10.46 -5.70
N LEU A 420 -14.72 -9.96 -5.36
CA LEU A 420 -15.14 -8.59 -5.69
C LEU A 420 -14.32 -7.56 -4.90
N ALA A 421 -14.06 -7.83 -3.61
CA ALA A 421 -13.17 -7.00 -2.82
C ALA A 421 -11.76 -6.92 -3.42
N ALA A 422 -11.18 -8.05 -3.83
CA ALA A 422 -9.89 -8.10 -4.50
C ALA A 422 -9.90 -7.33 -5.84
N THR A 423 -10.98 -7.45 -6.61
CA THR A 423 -11.17 -6.72 -7.88
C THR A 423 -11.15 -5.21 -7.65
N ILE A 424 -11.91 -4.73 -6.66
CA ILE A 424 -11.91 -3.31 -6.27
C ILE A 424 -10.52 -2.89 -5.77
N GLY A 425 -9.84 -3.73 -5.00
CA GLY A 425 -8.47 -3.48 -4.51
C GLY A 425 -7.47 -3.25 -5.64
N ILE A 426 -7.51 -4.06 -6.69
CA ILE A 426 -6.69 -3.88 -7.89
C ILE A 426 -7.01 -2.56 -8.58
N ILE A 427 -8.28 -2.17 -8.68
CA ILE A 427 -8.69 -0.92 -9.31
C ILE A 427 -8.23 0.29 -8.49
N ILE A 428 -8.38 0.25 -7.16
CA ILE A 428 -7.85 1.29 -6.26
C ILE A 428 -6.34 1.45 -6.47
N PHE A 429 -5.60 0.34 -6.53
CA PHE A 429 -4.16 0.34 -6.80
C PHE A 429 -3.86 0.95 -8.17
N ALA A 430 -4.55 0.52 -9.23
CA ALA A 430 -4.34 1.02 -10.58
C ALA A 430 -4.63 2.52 -10.70
N ILE A 431 -5.75 3.00 -10.14
CA ILE A 431 -6.10 4.43 -10.11
C ILE A 431 -5.04 5.23 -9.34
N SER A 432 -4.64 4.74 -8.17
CA SER A 432 -3.62 5.40 -7.35
C SER A 432 -2.27 5.45 -8.10
N ALA A 433 -1.84 4.35 -8.70
CA ALA A 433 -0.59 4.26 -9.45
C ALA A 433 -0.60 5.16 -10.70
N VAL A 434 -1.68 5.14 -11.49
CA VAL A 434 -1.82 6.00 -12.68
C VAL A 434 -1.83 7.47 -12.28
N PHE A 435 -2.60 7.83 -11.25
CA PHE A 435 -2.63 9.20 -10.74
C PHE A 435 -1.25 9.66 -10.26
N THR A 436 -0.54 8.79 -9.52
CA THR A 436 0.83 9.01 -9.05
C THR A 436 1.76 9.26 -10.24
N LEU A 437 1.80 8.34 -11.20
CA LEU A 437 2.69 8.42 -12.37
C LEU A 437 2.43 9.70 -13.19
N ILE A 438 1.17 10.03 -13.44
CA ILE A 438 0.81 11.25 -14.17
C ILE A 438 1.21 12.49 -13.38
N SER A 439 0.93 12.53 -12.08
CA SER A 439 1.21 13.71 -11.25
C SER A 439 2.70 13.93 -11.03
N PHE A 440 3.47 12.87 -10.77
CA PHE A 440 4.93 12.93 -10.63
C PHE A 440 5.62 13.25 -11.96
N SER A 441 5.20 12.66 -13.08
CA SER A 441 5.80 12.94 -14.40
C SER A 441 5.52 14.35 -14.92
N ARG A 442 4.49 15.03 -14.40
CA ARG A 442 4.12 16.40 -14.78
C ARG A 442 4.53 17.45 -13.76
N SER A 443 4.96 17.09 -12.56
CA SER A 443 5.33 18.08 -11.54
C SER A 443 6.66 18.75 -11.87
N GLY A 444 6.65 20.08 -11.96
CA GLY A 444 7.87 20.88 -12.14
C GLY A 444 8.86 20.70 -10.97
N ALA A 445 8.34 20.39 -9.78
CA ALA A 445 9.10 20.08 -8.57
C ALA A 445 10.14 18.97 -8.79
N MET A 446 9.76 17.91 -9.52
CA MET A 446 10.63 16.76 -9.76
C MET A 446 11.51 16.91 -11.01
N LYS A 447 11.11 17.79 -11.95
CA LYS A 447 11.88 18.06 -13.17
C LYS A 447 13.00 19.06 -12.95
N ASN A 448 12.78 20.02 -12.04
CA ASN A 448 13.67 21.14 -11.79
C ASN A 448 14.07 21.17 -10.31
N GLU A 449 14.50 20.05 -9.73
CA GLU A 449 14.95 19.99 -8.33
C GLU A 449 16.06 21.02 -8.01
N GLU A 450 16.82 21.46 -9.02
CA GLU A 450 17.87 22.48 -8.91
C GLU A 450 17.36 23.93 -9.04
N GLY A 451 16.11 24.17 -9.42
CA GLY A 451 15.61 25.52 -9.75
C GLY A 451 15.27 26.41 -8.56
N PHE A 452 15.28 25.86 -7.34
CA PHE A 452 14.93 26.56 -6.08
C PHE A 452 15.89 26.26 -4.91
N GLN A 453 17.05 25.66 -5.20
CA GLN A 453 18.22 25.70 -4.30
C GLN A 453 18.96 27.02 -4.52
#